data_AF-A0A0K2RB82-F1
#
_entry.id   AF-A0A0K2RB82-F1
#
_cell.length_a   1.000
_cell.length_b   1.000
_cell.length_c   1.000
_cell.angle_alpha   90.00
_cell.angle_beta   90.00
_cell.angle_gamma   90.00
#
_symmetry.space_group_name_H-M   'P 1'
#
loop_
_entity.id
_entity.type
_entity.pdbx_description
1 polymer ?
#
loop_
_entity_poly.entity_id
_entity_poly.type
_entity_poly.pdbx_seq_one_letter_code
_entity_poly.pdbx_strand_id
1 'polypeptide(L)'
;MAPIEQVKPVNGKTVQLTINSDLQYLAQKAISDSVAQLHAEWGNIVVVEAKTGKIRAMADTSPMNPNNPGASKPEDRACGP
;
A
#
# COMPACT_ATOMS: atom_id res chain seq x y z
N MET A 1 12.63 -28.37 38.31
CA MET A 1 12.32 -27.11 37.59
C MET A 1 13.39 -26.94 36.51
N ALA A 2 13.01 -26.99 35.24
CA ALA A 2 13.95 -26.74 34.13
C ALA A 2 14.22 -25.23 33.99
N PRO A 3 15.43 -24.80 33.59
CA PRO A 3 15.76 -23.39 33.45
C PRO A 3 14.95 -22.77 32.31
N ILE A 4 14.35 -21.61 32.57
CA ILE A 4 13.72 -20.78 31.54
C ILE A 4 14.82 -20.17 30.67
N GLU A 5 14.98 -20.69 29.46
CA GLU A 5 15.91 -20.15 28.47
C GLU A 5 15.40 -18.78 28.00
N GLN A 6 16.03 -17.70 28.46
CA GLN A 6 15.70 -16.34 28.03
C GLN A 6 16.40 -16.04 26.69
N VAL A 7 15.64 -16.05 25.60
CA VAL A 7 16.12 -15.64 24.28
C VAL A 7 16.12 -14.10 24.22
N LYS A 8 17.25 -13.50 23.87
CA LYS A 8 17.34 -12.04 23.68
C LYS A 8 16.45 -11.61 22.50
N PRO A 9 15.68 -10.51 22.62
CA PRO A 9 14.87 -10.00 21.52
C PRO A 9 15.77 -9.60 20.35
N VAL A 10 15.37 -10.00 19.15
CA VAL A 10 16.04 -9.63 17.89
C VAL A 10 15.18 -8.58 17.21
N ASN A 11 15.79 -7.45 16.85
CA ASN A 11 15.09 -6.39 16.14
C ASN A 11 14.64 -6.87 14.75
N GLY A 12 13.46 -6.40 14.32
CA GLY A 12 12.96 -6.64 12.97
C GLY A 12 13.89 -6.09 11.89
N LYS A 13 13.80 -6.65 10.69
CA LYS A 13 14.59 -6.19 9.53
C LYS A 13 13.87 -5.05 8.81
N THR A 14 14.65 -4.13 8.23
CA THR A 14 14.13 -3.09 7.33
C THR A 14 13.84 -3.67 5.95
N VAL A 15 12.69 -3.33 5.39
CA VAL A 15 12.29 -3.66 4.02
C VAL A 15 12.50 -2.42 3.14
N GLN A 16 13.27 -2.54 2.07
CA GLN A 16 13.34 -1.50 1.03
C GLN A 16 12.42 -1.87 -0.13
N LEU A 17 11.55 -0.94 -0.50
CA LEU A 17 10.64 -1.09 -1.63
C LEU A 17 11.28 -0.56 -2.92
N THR A 18 10.78 -1.04 -4.06
CA THR A 18 11.09 -0.45 -5.37
C THR A 18 10.28 0.80 -5.66
N ILE A 19 9.25 1.08 -4.84
CA ILE A 19 8.37 2.24 -4.96
C ILE A 19 9.17 3.53 -4.80
N ASN A 20 8.88 4.50 -5.65
CA ASN A 20 9.32 5.87 -5.53
C ASN A 20 8.15 6.70 -4.98
N SER A 21 8.36 7.36 -3.84
CA SER A 21 7.30 8.09 -3.12
C SER A 21 6.69 9.25 -3.91
N ASP A 22 7.46 9.92 -4.77
CA ASP A 22 6.96 11.03 -5.58
C ASP A 22 6.05 10.51 -6.70
N LEU A 23 6.47 9.44 -7.39
CA LEU A 23 5.64 8.77 -8.38
C LEU A 23 4.38 8.17 -7.76
N GLN A 24 4.50 7.63 -6.54
CA GLN A 24 3.37 7.12 -5.78
C GLN A 24 2.35 8.23 -5.48
N TYR A 25 2.80 9.39 -5.01
CA TYR A 25 1.93 10.53 -4.74
C TYR A 25 1.21 11.02 -6.00
N LEU A 26 1.96 11.16 -7.11
CA LEU A 26 1.40 11.58 -8.38
C LEU A 26 0.37 10.57 -8.93
N ALA A 27 0.65 9.27 -8.84
CA ALA A 27 -0.27 8.22 -9.25
C ALA A 27 -1.56 8.25 -8.41
N GLN A 28 -1.43 8.43 -7.09
CA GLN A 28 -2.59 8.54 -6.19
C GLN A 28 -3.46 9.75 -6.51
N LYS A 29 -2.84 10.90 -6.77
CA LYS A 29 -3.56 12.11 -7.18
C LYS A 29 -4.28 11.90 -8.52
N ALA A 30 -3.58 11.36 -9.51
CA ALA A 30 -4.11 11.16 -10.86
C ALA A 30 -5.32 10.21 -10.88
N ILE A 31 -5.27 9.09 -10.14
CA ILE A 31 -6.40 8.16 -10.09
C ILE A 31 -7.59 8.75 -9.34
N SER A 32 -7.34 9.53 -8.27
CA SER A 32 -8.40 10.21 -7.51
C SER A 32 -9.13 11.24 -8.38
N ASP A 33 -8.37 12.05 -9.14
CA ASP A 33 -8.92 13.03 -10.08
C ASP A 33 -9.71 12.34 -11.21
N SER A 34 -9.19 11.24 -11.75
CA SER A 34 -9.82 10.49 -12.85
C SER A 34 -11.15 9.87 -12.43
N VAL A 35 -11.22 9.25 -11.25
CA VAL A 35 -12.46 8.66 -10.74
C VAL A 35 -13.51 9.74 -10.45
N ALA A 36 -13.10 10.88 -9.89
CA ALA A 36 -13.99 12.00 -9.66
C ALA A 36 -14.58 12.57 -10.97
N GLN A 37 -13.77 12.66 -12.03
CA GLN A 37 -14.21 13.17 -13.34
C GLN A 37 -15.11 12.18 -14.09
N LEU A 38 -14.82 10.88 -13.99
CA LEU A 38 -15.51 9.84 -14.76
C LEU A 38 -16.70 9.23 -14.00
N HIS A 39 -16.94 9.62 -12.76
CA HIS A 39 -17.90 8.98 -11.85
C HIS A 39 -17.71 7.45 -11.80
N ALA A 40 -16.46 7.01 -11.87
CA ALA A 40 -16.13 5.59 -11.85
C ALA A 40 -16.32 5.01 -10.45
N GLU A 41 -16.64 3.72 -10.37
CA GLU A 41 -16.77 3.01 -9.09
C GLU A 41 -15.40 2.73 -8.46
N TRP A 42 -14.40 2.38 -9.29
CA TRP A 42 -13.04 2.08 -8.86
C TRP A 42 -12.03 2.31 -9.99
N GLY A 43 -10.77 2.57 -9.64
CA GLY A 43 -9.68 2.67 -10.59
C GLY A 43 -8.31 2.36 -9.98
N ASN A 44 -7.35 2.00 -10.84
CA ASN A 44 -5.98 1.65 -10.45
C ASN A 44 -4.95 2.17 -11.45
N ILE A 45 -3.76 2.51 -10.96
CA ILE A 45 -2.58 2.90 -11.73
C ILE A 45 -1.39 2.07 -11.27
N VAL A 46 -0.69 1.46 -12.22
CA VAL A 46 0.61 0.79 -12.00
C VAL A 46 1.67 1.42 -12.88
N VAL A 47 2.79 1.81 -12.27
CA VAL A 47 3.96 2.36 -12.98
C VAL A 47 5.11 1.36 -12.89
N VAL A 48 5.54 0.85 -14.05
CA VAL A 48 6.63 -0.11 -14.16
C VAL A 48 7.82 0.53 -14.86
N GLU A 49 9.02 0.38 -14.29
CA GLU A 49 10.26 0.79 -14.93
C GLU A 49 10.63 -0.18 -16.06
N ALA A 50 10.52 0.26 -17.31
CA ALA A 50 10.66 -0.60 -18.50
C ALA A 50 11.97 -1.41 -18.57
N LYS A 51 13.07 -0.85 -18.05
CA LYS A 51 14.39 -1.50 -18.12
C LYS A 51 14.57 -2.63 -17.10
N THR A 52 13.94 -2.52 -15.92
CA THR A 52 14.20 -3.41 -14.78
C THR A 52 12.97 -4.19 -14.32
N GLY A 53 11.78 -3.86 -14.83
CA GLY A 53 10.52 -4.44 -14.39
C GLY A 53 10.09 -4.01 -12.98
N LYS A 54 10.82 -3.09 -12.34
CA LYS A 54 10.51 -2.62 -10.99
C LYS A 54 9.19 -1.86 -10.98
N ILE A 55 8.34 -2.16 -10.01
CA ILE A 55 7.14 -1.36 -9.73
C ILE A 55 7.61 -0.09 -9.00
N ARG A 56 7.41 1.06 -9.63
CA ARG A 56 7.79 2.36 -9.09
C ARG A 56 6.63 3.07 -8.42
N ALA A 57 5.39 2.75 -8.79
CA ALA A 57 4.18 3.18 -8.10
C ALA A 57 3.03 2.21 -8.36
N MET A 58 2.14 2.07 -7.40
CA MET A 58 0.88 1.33 -7.50
C MET A 58 -0.16 2.05 -6.64
N ALA A 59 -1.17 2.63 -7.27
CA ALA A 59 -2.18 3.45 -6.61
C ALA A 59 -3.58 2.98 -7.01
N ASP A 60 -4.50 2.98 -6.07
CA ASP A 60 -5.91 2.64 -6.28
C ASP A 60 -6.83 3.64 -5.58
N THR A 61 -8.13 3.59 -5.91
CA THR A 61 -9.11 4.56 -5.42
C THR A 61 -9.75 4.24 -4.08
N SER A 62 -9.35 3.13 -3.43
CA SER A 62 -9.71 2.87 -2.03
C SER A 62 -8.48 3.00 -1.12
N PRO A 63 -7.92 4.22 -0.94
CA PRO A 63 -6.80 4.42 -0.04
C PRO A 63 -7.28 4.23 1.41
N MET A 64 -7.10 3.03 1.94
CA MET A 64 -7.14 2.80 3.39
C MET A 64 -6.13 3.74 4.05
N ASN A 65 -6.53 4.46 5.09
CA ASN A 65 -5.58 5.22 5.91
C ASN A 65 -4.83 4.26 6.86
N PRO A 66 -3.53 3.98 6.64
CA PRO A 66 -2.79 3.01 7.45
C PRO A 66 -2.52 3.50 8.87
N ASN A 67 -2.61 4.81 9.13
CA ASN A 67 -2.48 5.37 10.49
C ASN A 67 -3.76 5.19 11.32
N ASN A 68 -4.91 4.98 10.66
CA ASN A 68 -6.17 4.68 11.33
C ASN A 68 -6.93 3.57 10.58
N PRO A 69 -6.41 2.34 10.62
CA PRO A 69 -7.00 1.24 9.91
C PRO A 69 -8.39 0.91 10.42
N GLY A 70 -8.81 1.36 11.63
CA GLY A 70 -10.14 1.18 12.23
C GLY A 70 -11.22 2.15 11.73
N ALA A 71 -10.87 3.16 10.92
CA ALA A 71 -11.83 4.13 10.37
C ALA A 71 -12.27 3.88 8.91
N SER A 72 -11.58 3.02 8.15
CA SER A 72 -12.09 2.54 6.84
C SER A 72 -13.40 1.75 7.00
N LYS A 73 -14.18 1.57 5.93
CA LYS A 73 -15.34 0.67 6.04
C LYS A 73 -14.84 -0.77 6.17
N PRO A 74 -15.53 -1.66 6.90
CA PRO A 74 -15.16 -3.08 6.95
C PRO A 74 -14.99 -3.70 5.56
N GLU A 75 -15.83 -3.27 4.60
CA GLU A 75 -15.73 -3.67 3.19
C GLU A 75 -14.38 -3.32 2.54
N ASP A 76 -13.76 -2.19 2.90
CA ASP A 76 -12.45 -1.76 2.38
C ASP A 76 -11.27 -2.48 3.04
N ARG A 77 -11.52 -3.21 4.15
CA ARG A 77 -10.50 -4.01 4.86
C ARG A 77 -10.49 -5.47 4.45
N ALA A 78 -11.63 -5.97 4.05
CA ALA A 78 -11.79 -7.34 3.63
C ALA A 78 -11.34 -7.43 2.18
N CYS A 79 -10.45 -8.39 1.89
CA CYS A 79 -10.55 -9.05 0.61
C CYS A 79 -11.95 -9.68 0.62
N GLY A 80 -12.87 -9.21 -0.23
CA GLY A 80 -14.16 -9.86 -0.42
C GLY A 80 -13.98 -11.36 -0.74
N PRO A 81 -15.05 -12.17 -0.63
CA PRO A 81 -14.95 -13.64 -0.71
C PRO A 81 -14.17 -14.15 -1.93
#